data_AF-A0A2I0QGN7-F1
#
_entry.id   AF-A0A2I0QGN7-F1
#
_cell.length_a   1.000
_cell.length_b   1.000
_cell.length_c   1.000
_cell.angle_alpha   90.00
_cell.angle_beta   90.00
_cell.angle_gamma   90.00
#
_symmetry.space_group_name_H-M   'P 1'
#
loop_
_entity.id
_entity.type
_entity.pdbx_description
1 polymer ?
#
loop_
_entity_poly.entity_id
_entity_poly.type
_entity_poly.pdbx_seq_one_letter_code
_entity_poly.pdbx_strand_id
1 'polypeptide(L)'
;MSMYLAQKEKIPVAGKEICFLSALFHDVFKEEENHEVKGGAFAGKILKSLTYKPEVIEKVAVSIADHNNNEKILLTIEAKILWDADKLDKVGATAFLRRIDERNLKRRLENDKIIFLYLDFSKEIYRKRTEKKEQEIAEYAFSEYFKDVSKELREQILKHVADKNINLAIEVLRTYFNLIPASLRNDIITQSLNTNDKGVQEIIVWVLRENFDKFDANFRNEVLSKICEYPSDEVVKIIRENFSNIPQQILYKAFLQLSEADDKSNRDKVMEILDLYDKSTCIDEKMKEDVLRKYVMKSGSDVDAEILEKFLERGILNQELRQDIIHLIGYGKT
;
A
#
# COMPACT_ATOMS: atom_id res chain seq x y z
N MET A 1 -10.07 9.34 -18.44
CA MET A 1 -10.97 10.07 -19.38
C MET A 1 -11.88 9.12 -20.15
N SER A 2 -11.36 8.03 -20.75
CA SER A 2 -12.14 7.04 -21.52
C SER A 2 -13.45 6.56 -20.86
N MET A 3 -13.44 6.21 -19.56
CA MET A 3 -14.67 5.79 -18.86
C MET A 3 -15.73 6.86 -18.71
N TYR A 4 -15.31 8.10 -18.51
CA TYR A 4 -16.25 9.21 -18.42
C TYR A 4 -16.97 9.42 -19.76
N LEU A 5 -16.23 9.37 -20.88
CA LEU A 5 -16.80 9.48 -22.22
C LEU A 5 -17.73 8.30 -22.54
N ALA A 6 -17.32 7.07 -22.24
CA ALA A 6 -18.15 5.89 -22.45
C ALA A 6 -19.47 5.92 -21.64
N GLN A 7 -19.47 6.55 -20.46
CA GLN A 7 -20.69 6.79 -19.70
C GLN A 7 -21.58 7.89 -20.31
N LYS A 8 -20.99 8.98 -20.81
CA LYS A 8 -21.72 10.08 -21.47
C LYS A 8 -22.35 9.65 -22.78
N GLU A 9 -21.66 8.83 -23.56
CA GLU A 9 -22.14 8.22 -24.80
C GLU A 9 -23.15 7.08 -24.54
N LYS A 10 -23.48 6.79 -23.28
CA LYS A 10 -24.46 5.77 -22.87
C LYS A 10 -24.19 4.38 -23.48
N ILE A 11 -22.93 4.02 -23.64
CA ILE A 11 -22.54 2.74 -24.22
C ILE A 11 -22.91 1.59 -23.27
N PRO A 12 -23.30 0.41 -23.79
CA PRO A 12 -23.52 -0.78 -22.97
C PRO A 12 -22.31 -1.11 -22.09
N VAL A 13 -22.56 -1.85 -20.99
CA VAL A 13 -21.51 -2.25 -20.03
C VAL A 13 -20.33 -2.94 -20.72
N ALA A 14 -20.61 -3.83 -21.67
CA ALA A 14 -19.57 -4.50 -22.46
C ALA A 14 -18.69 -3.54 -23.28
N GLY A 15 -19.26 -2.45 -23.81
CA GLY A 15 -18.49 -1.43 -24.54
C GLY A 15 -17.68 -0.53 -23.61
N LYS A 16 -18.17 -0.27 -22.38
CA LYS A 16 -17.39 0.42 -21.34
C LYS A 16 -16.18 -0.42 -20.92
N GLU A 17 -16.35 -1.72 -20.78
CA GLU A 17 -15.26 -2.65 -20.48
C GLU A 17 -14.17 -2.60 -21.57
N ILE A 18 -14.55 -2.64 -22.84
CA ILE A 18 -13.62 -2.49 -23.97
C ILE A 18 -12.88 -1.14 -23.89
N CYS A 19 -13.60 -0.03 -23.69
CA CYS A 19 -13.01 1.30 -23.57
C CYS A 19 -11.97 1.40 -22.42
N PHE A 20 -12.20 0.67 -21.32
CA PHE A 20 -11.32 0.68 -20.14
C PHE A 20 -10.05 -0.10 -20.44
N LEU A 21 -10.20 -1.32 -20.96
CA LEU A 21 -9.10 -2.18 -21.33
C LEU A 21 -8.23 -1.54 -22.41
N SER A 22 -8.85 -0.94 -23.44
CA SER A 22 -8.12 -0.23 -24.48
C SER A 22 -7.33 0.95 -23.92
N ALA A 23 -7.92 1.75 -23.02
CA ALA A 23 -7.21 2.86 -22.37
C ALA A 23 -6.06 2.39 -21.47
N LEU A 24 -6.20 1.23 -20.82
CA LEU A 24 -5.15 0.66 -19.97
C LEU A 24 -3.92 0.23 -20.77
N PHE A 25 -4.11 -0.34 -21.96
CA PHE A 25 -3.03 -0.97 -22.72
C PHE A 25 -2.45 -0.11 -23.85
N HIS A 26 -3.11 0.99 -24.28
CA HIS A 26 -2.75 1.67 -25.53
C HIS A 26 -1.31 2.21 -25.59
N ASP A 27 -0.77 2.66 -24.46
CA ASP A 27 0.56 3.29 -24.37
C ASP A 27 1.64 2.36 -23.76
N VAL A 28 1.35 1.06 -23.55
CA VAL A 28 2.29 0.13 -22.86
C VAL A 28 3.64 -0.04 -23.59
N PHE A 29 3.67 0.17 -24.91
CA PHE A 29 4.88 0.06 -25.73
C PHE A 29 5.30 1.38 -26.37
N LYS A 30 4.94 2.53 -25.80
CA LYS A 30 5.08 3.87 -26.40
C LYS A 30 6.46 4.19 -27.00
N GLU A 31 7.51 3.65 -26.42
CA GLU A 31 8.91 3.86 -26.85
C GLU A 31 9.33 2.96 -28.04
N GLU A 32 8.47 2.06 -28.48
CA GLU A 32 8.74 1.14 -29.59
C GLU A 32 8.05 1.56 -30.89
N GLU A 33 8.67 1.24 -32.03
CA GLU A 33 8.00 1.38 -33.33
C GLU A 33 6.74 0.52 -33.41
N ASN A 34 5.68 1.10 -34.00
CA ASN A 34 4.34 0.52 -34.11
C ASN A 34 3.74 0.10 -32.76
N HIS A 35 3.92 0.94 -31.72
CA HIS A 35 3.46 0.66 -30.36
C HIS A 35 1.97 0.36 -30.29
N GLU A 36 1.14 0.98 -31.12
CA GLU A 36 -0.29 0.68 -31.20
C GLU A 36 -0.57 -0.77 -31.62
N VAL A 37 0.18 -1.31 -32.58
CA VAL A 37 0.03 -2.71 -33.01
C VAL A 37 0.56 -3.66 -31.95
N LYS A 38 1.71 -3.34 -31.35
CA LYS A 38 2.31 -4.15 -30.27
C LYS A 38 1.45 -4.16 -29.01
N GLY A 39 0.91 -3.00 -28.64
CA GLY A 39 -0.04 -2.84 -27.54
C GLY A 39 -1.32 -3.63 -27.76
N GLY A 40 -1.89 -3.58 -28.97
CA GLY A 40 -3.04 -4.40 -29.34
C GLY A 40 -2.75 -5.91 -29.26
N ALA A 41 -1.59 -6.35 -29.79
CA ALA A 41 -1.19 -7.76 -29.73
C ALA A 41 -0.91 -8.24 -28.29
N PHE A 42 -0.29 -7.40 -27.47
CA PHE A 42 -0.04 -7.69 -26.05
C PHE A 42 -1.34 -7.76 -25.26
N ALA A 43 -2.22 -6.78 -25.41
CA ALA A 43 -3.57 -6.81 -24.84
C ALA A 43 -4.30 -8.10 -25.27
N GLY A 44 -4.20 -8.48 -26.55
CA GLY A 44 -4.76 -9.72 -27.06
C GLY A 44 -4.26 -10.97 -26.34
N LYS A 45 -2.94 -11.08 -26.10
CA LYS A 45 -2.34 -12.19 -25.36
C LYS A 45 -2.80 -12.24 -23.91
N ILE A 46 -2.83 -11.09 -23.24
CA ILE A 46 -3.31 -10.97 -21.86
C ILE A 46 -4.78 -11.38 -21.82
N LEU A 47 -5.67 -10.71 -22.55
CA LEU A 47 -7.11 -10.97 -22.50
C LEU A 47 -7.48 -12.41 -22.89
N LYS A 48 -6.73 -13.05 -23.81
CA LYS A 48 -6.90 -14.46 -24.12
C LYS A 48 -6.56 -15.38 -22.95
N SER A 49 -5.48 -15.10 -22.21
CA SER A 49 -5.18 -15.84 -20.97
C SER A 49 -6.23 -15.59 -19.89
N LEU A 50 -6.95 -14.47 -19.99
CA LEU A 50 -8.06 -14.11 -19.10
C LEU A 50 -9.41 -14.70 -19.53
N THR A 51 -9.44 -15.57 -20.54
CA THR A 51 -10.65 -16.22 -21.05
C THR A 51 -11.73 -15.25 -21.54
N TYR A 52 -11.36 -14.02 -21.93
CA TYR A 52 -12.30 -13.10 -22.53
C TYR A 52 -12.85 -13.67 -23.84
N LYS A 53 -14.09 -13.29 -24.16
CA LYS A 53 -14.70 -13.66 -25.43
C LYS A 53 -13.85 -13.12 -26.59
N PRO A 54 -13.63 -13.90 -27.67
CA PRO A 54 -12.85 -13.47 -28.82
C PRO A 54 -13.27 -12.10 -29.36
N GLU A 55 -14.57 -11.79 -29.34
CA GLU A 55 -15.11 -10.50 -29.77
C GLU A 55 -14.62 -9.32 -28.92
N VAL A 56 -14.47 -9.48 -27.60
CA VAL A 56 -13.96 -8.41 -26.72
C VAL A 56 -12.47 -8.22 -26.95
N ILE A 57 -11.73 -9.32 -27.09
CA ILE A 57 -10.29 -9.31 -27.38
C ILE A 57 -10.02 -8.57 -28.68
N GLU A 58 -10.76 -8.92 -29.74
CA GLU A 58 -10.65 -8.30 -31.04
C GLU A 58 -10.98 -6.81 -30.97
N LYS A 59 -12.10 -6.43 -30.33
CA LYS A 59 -12.48 -5.01 -30.19
C LYS A 59 -11.45 -4.20 -29.40
N VAL A 60 -10.87 -4.77 -28.34
CA VAL A 60 -9.80 -4.09 -27.58
C VAL A 60 -8.55 -3.91 -28.44
N ALA A 61 -8.10 -4.99 -29.10
CA ALA A 61 -6.90 -4.96 -29.94
C ALA A 61 -7.05 -3.99 -31.11
N VAL A 62 -8.21 -3.96 -31.78
CA VAL A 62 -8.54 -3.02 -32.84
C VAL A 62 -8.57 -1.59 -32.31
N SER A 63 -9.24 -1.36 -31.18
CA SER A 63 -9.33 -0.01 -30.60
C SER A 63 -7.95 0.54 -30.22
N ILE A 64 -7.06 -0.31 -29.73
CA ILE A 64 -5.66 0.07 -29.48
C ILE A 64 -4.92 0.26 -30.80
N ALA A 65 -4.97 -0.66 -31.75
CA ALA A 65 -4.23 -0.51 -33.02
C ALA A 65 -4.62 0.76 -33.80
N ASP A 66 -5.89 1.18 -33.70
CA ASP A 66 -6.41 2.36 -34.39
C ASP A 66 -6.15 3.69 -33.65
N HIS A 67 -5.69 3.68 -32.39
CA HIS A 67 -5.68 4.90 -31.57
C HIS A 67 -4.67 5.97 -32.04
N ASN A 68 -3.65 5.58 -32.81
CA ASN A 68 -2.63 6.49 -33.36
C ASN A 68 -2.91 6.90 -34.83
N ASN A 69 -4.05 6.49 -35.38
CA ASN A 69 -4.39 6.71 -36.78
C ASN A 69 -4.89 8.15 -37.02
N ASN A 70 -4.01 9.04 -37.49
CA ASN A 70 -4.34 10.45 -37.72
C ASN A 70 -5.10 10.72 -39.04
N GLU A 71 -5.22 9.72 -39.93
CA GLU A 71 -5.79 9.89 -41.28
C GLU A 71 -7.09 9.10 -41.55
N LYS A 72 -7.62 8.29 -40.62
CA LYS A 72 -8.74 7.37 -40.93
C LYS A 72 -9.91 7.33 -39.95
N ILE A 73 -11.05 6.95 -40.53
CA ILE A 73 -12.31 6.55 -39.91
C ILE A 73 -12.03 5.45 -38.87
N LEU A 74 -12.16 5.79 -37.58
CA LEU A 74 -12.04 4.82 -36.48
C LEU A 74 -13.15 3.78 -36.56
N LEU A 75 -12.76 2.50 -36.50
CA LEU A 75 -13.64 1.36 -36.82
C LEU A 75 -14.73 1.10 -35.79
N THR A 76 -14.48 1.41 -34.51
CA THR A 76 -15.41 1.14 -33.41
C THR A 76 -15.72 2.41 -32.63
N ILE A 77 -16.85 2.42 -31.91
CA ILE A 77 -17.18 3.55 -31.02
C ILE A 77 -16.21 3.60 -29.83
N GLU A 78 -15.68 2.45 -29.40
CA GLU A 78 -14.67 2.35 -28.36
C GLU A 78 -13.31 2.89 -28.81
N ALA A 79 -12.93 2.68 -30.07
CA ALA A 79 -11.75 3.30 -30.67
C ALA A 79 -11.91 4.83 -30.72
N LYS A 80 -13.10 5.33 -31.08
CA LYS A 80 -13.42 6.76 -31.05
C LYS A 80 -13.28 7.34 -29.64
N ILE A 81 -13.84 6.66 -28.64
CA ILE A 81 -13.73 7.09 -27.25
C ILE A 81 -12.30 7.05 -26.73
N LEU A 82 -11.53 6.01 -27.06
CA LEU A 82 -10.13 5.92 -26.69
C LEU A 82 -9.34 7.07 -27.33
N TRP A 83 -9.55 7.29 -28.62
CA TRP A 83 -8.90 8.38 -29.36
C TRP A 83 -9.27 9.74 -28.77
N ASP A 84 -10.56 10.02 -28.54
CA ASP A 84 -11.02 11.26 -27.92
C ASP A 84 -10.43 11.43 -26.52
N ALA A 85 -10.38 10.36 -25.73
CA ALA A 85 -9.77 10.39 -24.40
C ALA A 85 -8.28 10.73 -24.44
N ASP A 86 -7.52 10.09 -25.34
CA ASP A 86 -6.09 10.34 -25.55
C ASP A 86 -5.82 11.76 -26.09
N LYS A 87 -6.62 12.23 -27.05
CA LYS A 87 -6.50 13.61 -27.57
C LYS A 87 -6.93 14.65 -26.56
N LEU A 88 -7.95 14.38 -25.73
CA LEU A 88 -8.36 15.26 -24.63
C LEU A 88 -7.25 15.38 -23.57
N ASP A 89 -6.48 14.33 -23.33
CA ASP A 89 -5.26 14.39 -22.51
C ASP A 89 -4.11 15.18 -23.19
N LYS A 90 -4.25 15.48 -24.49
CA LYS A 90 -3.35 16.31 -25.33
C LYS A 90 -3.94 17.69 -25.65
N VAL A 91 -5.05 18.11 -25.02
CA VAL A 91 -5.54 19.51 -25.06
C VAL A 91 -5.83 20.05 -23.63
N GLY A 92 -6.08 21.35 -23.50
CA GLY A 92 -6.32 21.99 -22.20
C GLY A 92 -5.05 22.17 -21.35
N ALA A 93 -5.24 22.50 -20.07
CA ALA A 93 -4.14 22.91 -19.20
C ALA A 93 -3.07 21.80 -18.99
N THR A 94 -3.45 20.52 -19.07
CA THR A 94 -2.51 19.38 -19.04
C THR A 94 -1.59 19.36 -20.27
N ALA A 95 -2.13 19.68 -21.45
CA ALA A 95 -1.35 19.72 -22.68
C ALA A 95 -0.50 20.99 -22.81
N PHE A 96 -0.95 22.08 -22.21
CA PHE A 96 -0.15 23.31 -22.07
C PHE A 96 1.14 23.01 -21.30
N LEU A 97 1.05 22.33 -20.15
CA LEU A 97 2.21 21.96 -19.32
C LEU A 97 3.12 20.89 -19.95
N ARG A 98 2.56 19.89 -20.64
CA ARG A 98 3.35 18.91 -21.44
C ARG A 98 4.10 19.55 -22.60
N ARG A 99 3.73 20.76 -23.05
CA ARG A 99 4.27 21.45 -24.23
C ARG A 99 5.17 22.64 -23.90
N ILE A 100 5.50 22.86 -22.63
CA ILE A 100 6.57 23.78 -22.19
C ILE A 100 7.92 23.10 -22.39
N ASP A 101 8.20 22.70 -23.63
CA ASP A 101 9.57 22.59 -24.14
C ASP A 101 9.69 23.62 -25.28
N GLU A 102 10.69 24.48 -25.18
CA GLU A 102 10.60 25.93 -25.37
C GLU A 102 10.43 26.45 -26.82
N ARG A 103 10.40 25.59 -27.85
CA ARG A 103 10.69 26.09 -29.22
C ARG A 103 9.51 26.53 -30.09
N ASN A 104 8.27 26.33 -29.67
CA ASN A 104 7.11 26.55 -30.56
C ASN A 104 5.93 27.33 -29.95
N LEU A 105 6.08 27.89 -28.75
CA LEU A 105 4.98 28.51 -27.99
C LEU A 105 4.37 29.73 -28.70
N LYS A 106 5.22 30.61 -29.25
CA LYS A 106 4.78 31.88 -29.85
C LYS A 106 3.96 31.71 -31.14
N ARG A 107 4.35 30.76 -31.99
CA ARG A 107 3.73 30.51 -33.31
C ARG A 107 2.34 29.87 -33.22
N ARG A 108 1.98 29.26 -32.08
CA ARG A 108 0.73 28.52 -31.90
C ARG A 108 -0.31 29.27 -31.06
N LEU A 109 0.13 30.14 -30.16
CA LEU A 109 -0.76 31.03 -29.40
C LEU A 109 -1.54 32.00 -30.29
N GLU A 110 -1.02 32.33 -31.48
CA GLU A 110 -1.70 33.21 -32.44
C GLU A 110 -2.90 32.54 -33.15
N ASN A 111 -3.03 31.21 -33.11
CA ASN A 111 -4.01 30.48 -33.93
C ASN A 111 -5.28 29.98 -33.19
N ASP A 112 -5.26 29.77 -31.88
CA ASP A 112 -6.36 29.03 -31.20
C ASP A 112 -7.17 29.88 -30.20
N LYS A 113 -8.31 30.43 -30.66
CA LYS A 113 -9.28 31.20 -29.84
C LYS A 113 -10.21 30.34 -28.95
N ILE A 114 -10.11 29.01 -28.98
CA ILE A 114 -11.06 28.08 -28.32
C ILE A 114 -10.70 27.77 -26.84
N ILE A 115 -9.52 28.20 -26.39
CA ILE A 115 -8.95 27.83 -25.08
C ILE A 115 -9.75 28.34 -23.87
N PHE A 116 -10.50 29.45 -24.00
CA PHE A 116 -11.13 30.10 -22.85
C PHE A 116 -12.42 29.43 -22.34
N LEU A 117 -13.15 28.67 -23.16
CA LEU A 117 -14.40 28.02 -22.73
C LEU A 117 -14.19 26.74 -21.88
N TYR A 118 -12.99 26.16 -21.89
CA TYR A 118 -12.70 24.86 -21.25
C TYR A 118 -12.03 24.96 -19.87
N LEU A 119 -11.71 26.18 -19.41
CA LEU A 119 -10.99 26.43 -18.17
C LEU A 119 -11.81 26.13 -16.90
N ASP A 120 -13.13 26.07 -16.96
CA ASP A 120 -13.95 25.87 -15.76
C ASP A 120 -14.16 24.39 -15.37
N PHE A 121 -14.17 23.45 -16.34
CA PHE A 121 -14.23 22.01 -16.04
C PHE A 121 -12.88 21.40 -15.62
N SER A 122 -11.78 22.10 -15.90
CA SER A 122 -10.42 21.58 -15.73
C SER A 122 -9.77 21.88 -14.38
N LYS A 123 -10.32 22.80 -13.56
CA LYS A 123 -9.65 23.24 -12.31
C LYS A 123 -9.38 22.13 -11.30
N GLU A 124 -10.32 21.20 -11.11
CA GLU A 124 -10.20 20.09 -10.15
C GLU A 124 -9.15 19.06 -10.60
N ILE A 125 -9.15 18.72 -11.90
CA ILE A 125 -8.20 17.78 -12.52
C ILE A 125 -6.83 18.41 -12.71
N TYR A 126 -6.78 19.71 -13.06
CA TYR A 126 -5.57 20.52 -13.14
C TYR A 126 -4.87 20.58 -11.80
N ARG A 127 -5.57 20.92 -10.71
CA ARG A 127 -5.00 20.96 -9.35
C ARG A 127 -4.32 19.64 -8.96
N LYS A 128 -4.98 18.51 -9.25
CA LYS A 128 -4.43 17.17 -8.98
C LYS A 128 -3.28 16.75 -9.91
N ARG A 129 -3.23 17.25 -11.15
CA ARG A 129 -2.18 16.93 -12.14
C ARG A 129 -0.97 17.88 -12.09
N THR A 130 -1.12 19.13 -11.65
CA THR A 130 0.00 20.07 -11.47
C THR A 130 0.90 19.72 -10.30
N GLU A 131 0.41 18.92 -9.36
CA GLU A 131 1.13 18.54 -8.14
C GLU A 131 1.78 17.14 -8.22
N LYS A 132 1.47 16.31 -9.24
CA LYS A 132 1.82 14.87 -9.27
C LYS A 132 2.22 14.32 -10.66
N LYS A 133 3.22 13.43 -10.72
CA LYS A 133 3.75 12.80 -11.97
C LYS A 133 2.76 11.82 -12.62
N GLU A 134 2.92 11.51 -13.91
CA GLU A 134 2.04 10.60 -14.69
C GLU A 134 1.86 9.22 -14.04
N GLN A 135 2.92 8.69 -13.44
CA GLN A 135 2.89 7.46 -12.67
C GLN A 135 1.93 7.57 -11.47
N GLU A 136 2.05 8.62 -10.66
CA GLU A 136 1.20 8.84 -9.47
C GLU A 136 -0.30 8.96 -9.81
N ILE A 137 -0.65 9.39 -11.02
CA ILE A 137 -2.03 9.44 -11.51
C ILE A 137 -2.56 8.03 -11.81
N ALA A 138 -1.74 7.17 -12.43
CA ALA A 138 -2.10 5.79 -12.70
C ALA A 138 -2.26 5.01 -11.38
N GLU A 139 -1.37 5.26 -10.43
CA GLU A 139 -1.43 4.68 -9.08
C GLU A 139 -2.69 5.12 -8.32
N TYR A 140 -3.04 6.41 -8.41
CA TYR A 140 -4.29 6.95 -7.86
C TYR A 140 -5.53 6.37 -8.53
N ALA A 141 -5.56 6.26 -9.86
CA ALA A 141 -6.69 5.66 -10.55
C ALA A 141 -6.85 4.18 -10.20
N PHE A 142 -5.73 3.45 -10.10
CA PHE A 142 -5.75 2.05 -9.69
C PHE A 142 -6.31 1.91 -8.27
N SER A 143 -5.88 2.73 -7.31
CA SER A 143 -6.39 2.68 -5.94
C SER A 143 -7.85 3.11 -5.84
N GLU A 144 -8.31 4.13 -6.56
CA GLU A 144 -9.70 4.60 -6.48
C GLU A 144 -10.69 3.62 -7.12
N TYR A 145 -10.34 3.05 -8.27
CA TYR A 145 -11.24 2.20 -9.06
C TYR A 145 -11.03 0.70 -8.84
N PHE A 146 -10.14 0.29 -7.92
CA PHE A 146 -9.84 -1.12 -7.64
C PHE A 146 -11.11 -1.96 -7.40
N LYS A 147 -12.06 -1.42 -6.64
CA LYS A 147 -13.33 -2.08 -6.30
C LYS A 147 -14.28 -2.27 -7.48
N ASP A 148 -14.11 -1.52 -8.57
CA ASP A 148 -14.99 -1.51 -9.74
C ASP A 148 -14.54 -2.49 -10.82
N VAL A 149 -13.31 -3.01 -10.71
CA VAL A 149 -12.74 -4.02 -11.61
C VAL A 149 -13.34 -5.41 -11.30
N SER A 150 -13.40 -6.36 -12.23
CA SER A 150 -13.82 -7.74 -11.90
C SER A 150 -12.83 -8.41 -10.92
N LYS A 151 -13.29 -9.41 -10.16
CA LYS A 151 -12.46 -10.08 -9.14
C LYS A 151 -11.18 -10.66 -9.74
N GLU A 152 -11.32 -11.39 -10.85
CA GLU A 152 -10.21 -12.09 -11.51
C GLU A 152 -9.16 -11.08 -12.02
N LEU A 153 -9.62 -9.94 -12.56
CA LEU A 153 -8.75 -8.90 -13.08
C LEU A 153 -8.08 -8.10 -11.95
N ARG A 154 -8.77 -7.87 -10.81
CA ARG A 154 -8.17 -7.24 -9.62
C ARG A 154 -6.96 -8.02 -9.12
N GLU A 155 -7.10 -9.33 -8.98
CA GLU A 155 -6.05 -10.19 -8.43
C GLU A 155 -4.79 -10.16 -9.31
N GLN A 156 -4.97 -10.22 -10.64
CA GLN A 156 -3.85 -10.20 -11.57
C GLN A 156 -3.18 -8.84 -11.68
N ILE A 157 -3.96 -7.76 -11.74
CA ILE A 157 -3.38 -6.41 -11.77
C ILE A 157 -2.65 -6.16 -10.46
N LEU A 158 -3.24 -6.51 -9.31
CA LEU A 158 -2.59 -6.30 -8.02
C LEU A 158 -1.31 -7.13 -7.88
N LYS A 159 -1.28 -8.36 -8.39
CA LYS A 159 -0.06 -9.17 -8.46
C LYS A 159 1.02 -8.47 -9.30
N HIS A 160 0.66 -7.95 -10.47
CA HIS A 160 1.60 -7.20 -11.32
C HIS A 160 2.08 -5.91 -10.64
N VAL A 161 1.18 -5.21 -9.92
CA VAL A 161 1.54 -4.01 -9.16
C VAL A 161 2.49 -4.36 -8.03
N ALA A 162 2.29 -5.47 -7.31
CA ALA A 162 3.20 -5.91 -6.25
C ALA A 162 4.63 -6.16 -6.78
N ASP A 163 4.75 -6.78 -7.95
CA ASP A 163 6.05 -7.03 -8.59
C ASP A 163 6.79 -5.75 -9.05
N LYS A 164 6.06 -4.64 -9.25
CA LYS A 164 6.59 -3.39 -9.82
C LYS A 164 6.69 -2.25 -8.83
N ASN A 165 5.72 -2.13 -7.94
CA ASN A 165 5.58 -1.10 -6.92
C ASN A 165 4.88 -1.69 -5.69
N ILE A 166 5.68 -2.30 -4.82
CA ILE A 166 5.21 -2.92 -3.58
C ILE A 166 4.55 -1.92 -2.62
N ASN A 167 4.96 -0.64 -2.63
CA ASN A 167 4.40 0.41 -1.78
C ASN A 167 2.95 0.70 -2.17
N LEU A 168 2.65 0.76 -3.48
CA LEU A 168 1.26 0.89 -3.93
C LEU A 168 0.44 -0.36 -3.64
N ALA A 169 1.02 -1.55 -3.85
CA ALA A 169 0.32 -2.80 -3.60
C ALA A 169 -0.14 -2.92 -2.15
N ILE A 170 0.73 -2.55 -1.18
CA ILE A 170 0.38 -2.60 0.24
C ILE A 170 -0.68 -1.54 0.61
N GLU A 171 -0.68 -0.36 -0.02
CA GLU A 171 -1.73 0.67 0.19
C GLU A 171 -3.10 0.22 -0.35
N VAL A 172 -3.11 -0.41 -1.52
CA VAL A 172 -4.33 -1.01 -2.09
C VAL A 172 -4.81 -2.15 -1.20
N LEU A 173 -3.88 -2.98 -0.69
CA LEU A 173 -4.19 -4.04 0.27
C LEU A 173 -4.83 -3.48 1.53
N ARG A 174 -4.27 -2.43 2.11
CA ARG A 174 -4.79 -1.75 3.29
C ARG A 174 -6.23 -1.29 3.07
N THR A 175 -6.50 -0.66 1.93
CA THR A 175 -7.80 -0.06 1.61
C THR A 175 -8.86 -1.11 1.29
N TYR A 176 -8.48 -2.18 0.58
CA TYR A 176 -9.43 -3.17 0.03
C TYR A 176 -9.19 -4.58 0.56
N PHE A 177 -8.71 -4.70 1.79
CA PHE A 177 -8.32 -5.96 2.42
C PHE A 177 -9.32 -7.10 2.21
N ASN A 178 -10.61 -6.84 2.41
CA ASN A 178 -11.68 -7.86 2.30
C ASN A 178 -11.98 -8.27 0.85
N LEU A 179 -11.54 -7.49 -0.15
CA LEU A 179 -11.73 -7.78 -1.58
C LEU A 179 -10.56 -8.59 -2.16
N ILE A 180 -9.48 -8.80 -1.41
CA ILE A 180 -8.26 -9.46 -1.87
C ILE A 180 -8.19 -10.85 -1.22
N PRO A 181 -7.97 -11.92 -2.02
CA PRO A 181 -7.91 -13.28 -1.47
C PRO A 181 -6.73 -13.42 -0.49
N ALA A 182 -6.87 -14.35 0.48
CA ALA A 182 -5.88 -14.55 1.54
C ALA A 182 -4.49 -14.86 1.00
N SER A 183 -4.39 -15.69 -0.04
CA SER A 183 -3.11 -16.02 -0.69
C SER A 183 -2.38 -14.77 -1.18
N LEU A 184 -3.06 -13.91 -1.94
CA LEU A 184 -2.46 -12.70 -2.48
C LEU A 184 -2.15 -11.67 -1.38
N ARG A 185 -2.99 -11.57 -0.33
CA ARG A 185 -2.68 -10.74 0.84
C ARG A 185 -1.36 -11.18 1.48
N ASN A 186 -1.20 -12.48 1.68
CA ASN A 186 -0.02 -13.04 2.32
C ASN A 186 1.24 -12.87 1.45
N ASP A 187 1.12 -13.03 0.14
CA ASP A 187 2.22 -12.81 -0.81
C ASP A 187 2.69 -11.35 -0.77
N ILE A 188 1.76 -10.39 -0.83
CA ILE A 188 2.08 -8.95 -0.78
C ILE A 188 2.74 -8.60 0.55
N ILE A 189 2.16 -9.01 1.69
CA ILE A 189 2.73 -8.72 3.02
C ILE A 189 4.13 -9.32 3.15
N THR A 190 4.35 -10.56 2.70
CA THR A 190 5.68 -11.20 2.73
C THR A 190 6.69 -10.42 1.89
N GLN A 191 6.32 -10.01 0.67
CA GLN A 191 7.17 -9.16 -0.17
C GLN A 191 7.46 -7.81 0.48
N SER A 192 6.45 -7.17 1.07
CA SER A 192 6.56 -5.88 1.76
C SER A 192 7.46 -5.97 3.00
N LEU A 193 7.41 -7.06 3.77
CA LEU A 193 8.29 -7.29 4.93
C LEU A 193 9.78 -7.41 4.55
N ASN A 194 10.07 -7.83 3.31
CA ASN A 194 11.43 -7.91 2.81
C ASN A 194 11.97 -6.55 2.34
N THR A 195 11.15 -5.50 2.39
CA THR A 195 11.59 -4.13 2.14
C THR A 195 12.17 -3.51 3.41
N ASN A 196 13.22 -2.70 3.28
CA ASN A 196 13.75 -1.89 4.37
C ASN A 196 13.05 -0.51 4.46
N ASP A 197 11.85 -0.39 3.90
CA ASP A 197 11.09 0.86 3.86
C ASP A 197 10.22 0.97 5.12
N LYS A 198 10.52 1.97 5.97
CA LYS A 198 9.80 2.21 7.22
C LYS A 198 8.32 2.51 7.00
N GLY A 199 7.98 3.26 5.94
CA GLY A 199 6.59 3.58 5.64
C GLY A 199 5.79 2.33 5.26
N VAL A 200 6.42 1.42 4.51
CA VAL A 200 5.82 0.10 4.21
C VAL A 200 5.63 -0.72 5.47
N GLN A 201 6.62 -0.74 6.37
CA GLN A 201 6.53 -1.46 7.64
C GLN A 201 5.38 -0.94 8.52
N GLU A 202 5.23 0.38 8.63
CA GLU A 202 4.11 1.01 9.36
C GLU A 202 2.75 0.60 8.81
N ILE A 203 2.62 0.55 7.47
CA ILE A 203 1.39 0.08 6.83
C ILE A 203 1.10 -1.38 7.19
N ILE A 204 2.11 -2.26 7.19
CA ILE A 204 1.95 -3.68 7.56
C ILE A 204 1.48 -3.81 9.02
N VAL A 205 2.07 -3.05 9.94
CA VAL A 205 1.66 -3.04 11.35
C VAL A 205 0.18 -2.66 11.45
N TRP A 206 -0.24 -1.60 10.75
CA TRP A 206 -1.65 -1.20 10.72
C TRP A 206 -2.56 -2.28 10.15
N VAL A 207 -2.18 -2.87 9.01
CA VAL A 207 -2.94 -3.94 8.35
C VAL A 207 -3.12 -5.14 9.27
N LEU A 208 -2.05 -5.55 9.97
CA LEU A 208 -2.08 -6.66 10.92
C LEU A 208 -3.01 -6.34 12.09
N ARG A 209 -2.90 -5.15 12.68
CA ARG A 209 -3.72 -4.73 13.83
C ARG A 209 -5.21 -4.78 13.51
N GLU A 210 -5.62 -4.13 12.43
CA GLU A 210 -7.04 -3.99 12.06
C GLU A 210 -7.68 -5.31 11.60
N ASN A 211 -6.86 -6.33 11.29
CA ASN A 211 -7.33 -7.58 10.71
C ASN A 211 -6.74 -8.83 11.38
N PHE A 212 -6.27 -8.72 12.63
CA PHE A 212 -5.51 -9.77 13.32
C PHE A 212 -6.20 -11.15 13.26
N ASP A 213 -7.51 -11.19 13.54
CA ASP A 213 -8.31 -12.41 13.56
C ASP A 213 -8.64 -12.97 12.16
N LYS A 214 -8.46 -12.19 11.10
CA LYS A 214 -8.72 -12.59 9.71
C LYS A 214 -7.52 -13.29 9.05
N PHE A 215 -6.38 -13.31 9.73
CA PHE A 215 -5.21 -14.04 9.29
C PHE A 215 -5.16 -15.42 9.94
N ASP A 216 -4.63 -16.39 9.20
CA ASP A 216 -4.25 -17.68 9.77
C ASP A 216 -3.22 -17.46 10.89
N ALA A 217 -3.30 -18.30 11.94
CA ALA A 217 -2.48 -18.16 13.13
C ALA A 217 -0.98 -18.28 12.83
N ASN A 218 -0.57 -19.16 11.91
CA ASN A 218 0.84 -19.31 11.57
C ASN A 218 1.33 -18.06 10.85
N PHE A 219 0.58 -17.59 9.85
CA PHE A 219 0.95 -16.42 9.07
C PHE A 219 1.01 -15.15 9.93
N ARG A 220 0.01 -14.87 10.76
CA ARG A 220 0.02 -13.67 11.61
C ARG A 220 1.17 -13.69 12.63
N ASN A 221 1.53 -14.86 13.14
CA ASN A 221 2.63 -15.00 14.09
C ASN A 221 3.99 -14.78 13.41
N GLU A 222 4.13 -15.23 12.17
CA GLU A 222 5.31 -14.93 11.34
C GLU A 222 5.45 -13.43 11.09
N VAL A 223 4.37 -12.77 10.65
CA VAL A 223 4.35 -11.32 10.44
C VAL A 223 4.66 -10.56 11.74
N LEU A 224 4.01 -10.94 12.85
CA LEU A 224 4.24 -10.33 14.16
C LEU A 224 5.72 -10.47 14.58
N SER A 225 6.31 -11.65 14.40
CA SER A 225 7.72 -11.86 14.72
C SER A 225 8.66 -10.96 13.92
N LYS A 226 8.29 -10.59 12.69
CA LYS A 226 9.09 -9.74 11.82
C LYS A 226 8.93 -8.25 12.16
N ILE A 227 7.71 -7.77 12.35
CA ILE A 227 7.48 -6.36 12.71
C ILE A 227 8.04 -6.01 14.09
N CYS A 228 8.21 -6.99 14.99
CA CYS A 228 8.87 -6.76 16.28
C CYS A 228 10.36 -6.39 16.15
N GLU A 229 11.00 -6.66 15.01
CA GLU A 229 12.38 -6.20 14.71
C GLU A 229 12.42 -4.67 14.49
N TYR A 230 11.25 -4.03 14.35
CA TYR A 230 11.07 -2.59 14.22
C TYR A 230 10.08 -2.08 15.30
N PRO A 231 10.55 -1.93 16.56
CA PRO A 231 9.74 -1.46 17.68
C PRO A 231 8.93 -0.20 17.37
N SER A 232 7.62 -0.24 17.66
CA SER A 232 6.74 0.92 17.60
C SER A 232 5.59 0.78 18.59
N ASP A 233 4.98 1.90 18.94
CA ASP A 233 3.79 1.96 19.79
C ASP A 233 2.66 1.06 19.28
N GLU A 234 2.58 0.89 17.96
CA GLU A 234 1.50 0.16 17.31
C GLU A 234 1.71 -1.34 17.40
N VAL A 235 2.97 -1.81 17.40
CA VAL A 235 3.31 -3.21 17.70
C VAL A 235 2.94 -3.54 19.15
N VAL A 236 3.21 -2.62 20.09
CA VAL A 236 2.84 -2.79 21.51
C VAL A 236 1.32 -2.92 21.65
N LYS A 237 0.54 -2.09 20.94
CA LYS A 237 -0.93 -2.19 20.93
C LYS A 237 -1.42 -3.53 20.41
N ILE A 238 -0.86 -4.03 19.30
CA ILE A 238 -1.21 -5.35 18.75
C ILE A 238 -1.02 -6.44 19.81
N ILE A 239 0.14 -6.44 20.49
CA ILE A 239 0.44 -7.43 21.52
C ILE A 239 -0.52 -7.33 22.69
N ARG A 240 -0.79 -6.12 23.18
CA ARG A 240 -1.69 -5.90 24.31
C ARG A 240 -3.13 -6.34 24.00
N GLU A 241 -3.64 -5.97 22.82
CA GLU A 241 -5.01 -6.26 22.36
C GLU A 241 -5.21 -7.76 22.10
N ASN A 242 -4.15 -8.48 21.71
CA ASN A 242 -4.23 -9.89 21.29
C ASN A 242 -3.43 -10.85 22.16
N PHE A 243 -3.06 -10.44 23.38
CA PHE A 243 -2.08 -11.13 24.23
C PHE A 243 -2.34 -12.64 24.38
N SER A 244 -3.59 -13.01 24.69
CA SER A 244 -3.98 -14.42 24.88
C SER A 244 -3.96 -15.27 23.61
N ASN A 245 -3.93 -14.63 22.42
CA ASN A 245 -3.93 -15.28 21.12
C ASN A 245 -2.53 -15.38 20.49
N ILE A 246 -1.50 -14.89 21.18
CA ILE A 246 -0.11 -14.91 20.73
C ILE A 246 0.66 -16.00 21.50
N PRO A 247 1.38 -16.91 20.81
CA PRO A 247 2.19 -17.92 21.48
C PRO A 247 3.29 -17.29 22.35
N GLN A 248 3.57 -17.90 23.50
CA GLN A 248 4.62 -17.48 24.44
C GLN A 248 5.97 -17.21 23.76
N GLN A 249 6.39 -18.06 22.82
CA GLN A 249 7.67 -17.88 22.11
C GLN A 249 7.73 -16.54 21.34
N ILE A 250 6.61 -16.14 20.73
CA ILE A 250 6.52 -14.89 19.98
C ILE A 250 6.45 -13.69 20.93
N LEU A 251 5.66 -13.80 22.02
CA LEU A 251 5.64 -12.78 23.08
C LEU A 251 7.03 -12.54 23.67
N TYR A 252 7.78 -13.61 23.93
CA TYR A 252 9.13 -13.52 24.47
C TYR A 252 10.07 -12.77 23.52
N LYS A 253 10.11 -13.16 22.23
CA LYS A 253 10.91 -12.44 21.23
C LYS A 253 10.49 -10.97 21.14
N ALA A 254 9.18 -10.69 21.10
CA ALA A 254 8.65 -9.34 20.98
C ALA A 254 9.04 -8.46 22.17
N PHE A 255 8.86 -8.94 23.40
CA PHE A 255 9.18 -8.17 24.61
C PHE A 255 10.67 -7.90 24.74
N LEU A 256 11.55 -8.82 24.34
CA LEU A 256 12.98 -8.55 24.32
C LEU A 256 13.32 -7.40 23.36
N GLN A 257 12.81 -7.45 22.11
CA GLN A 257 13.07 -6.40 21.11
C GLN A 257 12.52 -5.04 21.56
N LEU A 258 11.28 -5.01 22.07
CA LEU A 258 10.64 -3.77 22.52
C LEU A 258 11.30 -3.18 23.77
N SER A 259 11.82 -4.03 24.67
CA SER A 259 12.53 -3.57 25.88
C SER A 259 13.94 -3.06 25.60
N GLU A 260 14.50 -3.37 24.44
CA GLU A 260 15.78 -2.84 23.95
C GLU A 260 15.63 -1.62 23.02
N ALA A 261 14.39 -1.25 22.67
CA ALA A 261 14.08 -0.13 21.80
C ALA A 261 14.61 1.19 22.38
N ASP A 262 15.01 2.13 21.52
CA ASP A 262 15.49 3.46 21.96
C ASP A 262 14.37 4.30 22.59
N ASP A 263 13.13 4.08 22.15
CA ASP A 263 11.95 4.77 22.67
C ASP A 263 11.56 4.26 24.07
N LYS A 264 11.66 5.15 25.07
CA LYS A 264 11.27 4.87 26.46
C LYS A 264 9.79 4.49 26.58
N SER A 265 8.89 5.14 25.83
CA SER A 265 7.46 4.85 25.88
C SER A 265 7.17 3.39 25.53
N ASN A 266 7.83 2.86 24.50
CA ASN A 266 7.70 1.45 24.12
C ASN A 266 8.17 0.53 25.24
N ARG A 267 9.33 0.82 25.84
CA ARG A 267 9.90 0.03 26.94
C ARG A 267 8.97 -0.01 28.15
N ASP A 268 8.47 1.14 28.58
CA ASP A 268 7.59 1.26 29.75
C ASP A 268 6.26 0.51 29.51
N LYS A 269 5.68 0.63 28.32
CA LYS A 269 4.45 -0.11 27.97
C LYS A 269 4.64 -1.62 27.96
N VAL A 270 5.83 -2.15 27.63
CA VAL A 270 6.10 -3.59 27.77
C VAL A 270 6.03 -3.99 29.24
N MET A 271 6.60 -3.19 30.14
CA MET A 271 6.52 -3.45 31.58
C MET A 271 5.07 -3.40 32.09
N GLU A 272 4.27 -2.46 31.60
CA GLU A 272 2.83 -2.42 31.91
C GLU A 272 2.10 -3.69 31.47
N ILE A 273 2.42 -4.22 30.28
CA ILE A 273 1.83 -5.47 29.79
C ILE A 273 2.26 -6.65 30.65
N LEU A 274 3.54 -6.74 31.00
CA LEU A 274 4.05 -7.77 31.91
C LEU A 274 3.37 -7.70 33.28
N ASP A 275 3.20 -6.51 33.84
CA ASP A 275 2.52 -6.31 35.12
C ASP A 275 1.04 -6.71 35.05
N LEU A 276 0.35 -6.32 33.98
CA LEU A 276 -1.06 -6.62 33.75
C LEU A 276 -1.32 -8.13 33.61
N TYR A 277 -0.41 -8.85 32.93
CA TYR A 277 -0.56 -10.27 32.62
C TYR A 277 0.35 -11.19 33.44
N ASP A 278 0.91 -10.70 34.55
CA ASP A 278 1.88 -11.41 35.41
C ASP A 278 1.46 -12.84 35.84
N LYS A 279 0.16 -13.07 35.97
CA LYS A 279 -0.42 -14.38 36.35
C LYS A 279 -0.79 -15.27 35.15
N SER A 280 -0.51 -14.81 33.93
CA SER A 280 -0.82 -15.55 32.70
C SER A 280 0.14 -16.72 32.52
N THR A 281 -0.38 -17.85 32.06
CA THR A 281 0.44 -19.01 31.69
C THR A 281 1.36 -18.73 30.50
N CYS A 282 1.11 -17.65 29.75
CA CYS A 282 1.94 -17.23 28.63
C CYS A 282 3.20 -16.45 29.06
N ILE A 283 3.37 -16.17 30.35
CA ILE A 283 4.55 -15.49 30.91
C ILE A 283 5.14 -16.40 31.98
N ASP A 284 6.31 -16.96 31.71
CA ASP A 284 7.08 -17.65 32.74
C ASP A 284 8.05 -16.71 33.44
N GLU A 285 8.55 -17.14 34.60
CA GLU A 285 9.47 -16.34 35.42
C GLU A 285 10.76 -15.97 34.69
N LYS A 286 11.27 -16.88 33.85
CA LYS A 286 12.47 -16.63 33.06
C LYS A 286 12.26 -15.46 32.09
N MET A 287 11.14 -15.47 31.37
CA MET A 287 10.76 -14.39 30.46
C MET A 287 10.62 -13.06 31.18
N LYS A 288 9.99 -13.02 32.37
CA LYS A 288 9.91 -11.80 33.20
C LYS A 288 11.29 -11.25 33.54
N GLU A 289 12.17 -12.11 34.05
CA GLU A 289 13.50 -11.71 34.48
C GLU A 289 14.37 -11.22 33.32
N ASP A 290 14.34 -11.92 32.19
CA ASP A 290 15.11 -11.55 31.00
C ASP A 290 14.64 -10.20 30.45
N VAL A 291 13.32 -10.01 30.35
CA VAL A 291 12.73 -8.76 29.85
C VAL A 291 13.01 -7.61 30.82
N LEU A 292 12.85 -7.82 32.13
CA LEU A 292 13.13 -6.82 33.16
C LEU A 292 14.61 -6.43 33.18
N ARG A 293 15.52 -7.40 33.00
CA ARG A 293 16.96 -7.14 32.87
C ARG A 293 17.27 -6.25 31.67
N LYS A 294 16.67 -6.55 30.50
CA LYS A 294 16.83 -5.71 29.31
C LYS A 294 16.30 -4.30 29.51
N TYR A 295 15.12 -4.17 30.10
CA TYR A 295 14.52 -2.89 30.43
C TYR A 295 15.41 -2.04 31.34
N VAL A 296 15.93 -2.63 32.42
CA VAL A 296 16.84 -1.98 33.37
C VAL A 296 18.12 -1.54 32.68
N MET A 297 18.77 -2.45 31.94
CA MET A 297 20.01 -2.15 31.23
C MET A 297 19.85 -1.03 30.19
N LYS A 298 18.73 -1.03 29.46
CA LYS A 298 18.48 -0.06 28.39
C LYS A 298 18.03 1.29 28.91
N SER A 299 17.22 1.31 29.97
CA SER A 299 16.66 2.55 30.52
C SER A 299 17.64 3.27 31.44
N GLY A 300 18.53 2.56 32.15
CA GLY A 300 19.52 3.18 33.03
C GLY A 300 18.88 4.15 34.03
N SER A 301 19.35 5.39 34.07
CA SER A 301 18.81 6.46 34.93
C SER A 301 17.42 6.95 34.51
N ASP A 302 16.99 6.70 33.27
CA ASP A 302 15.71 7.16 32.74
C ASP A 302 14.58 6.19 33.06
N VAL A 303 14.83 5.17 33.88
CA VAL A 303 13.85 4.14 34.25
C VAL A 303 12.69 4.72 35.06
N ASP A 304 11.50 4.15 34.89
CA ASP A 304 10.35 4.50 35.73
C ASP A 304 10.43 3.73 37.06
N ALA A 305 10.72 4.45 38.14
CA ALA A 305 10.85 3.87 39.46
C ALA A 305 9.53 3.24 39.97
N GLU A 306 8.38 3.80 39.61
CA GLU A 306 7.07 3.27 40.03
C GLU A 306 6.81 1.91 39.39
N ILE A 307 7.23 1.74 38.12
CA ILE A 307 7.17 0.44 37.44
C ILE A 307 8.03 -0.59 38.18
N LEU A 308 9.29 -0.25 38.47
CA LEU A 308 10.21 -1.17 39.13
C LEU A 308 9.77 -1.56 40.55
N GLU A 309 9.19 -0.63 41.31
CA GLU A 309 8.64 -0.89 42.65
C GLU A 309 7.55 -1.98 42.61
N LYS A 310 6.65 -1.95 41.61
CA LYS A 310 5.61 -2.98 41.43
C LYS A 310 6.20 -4.38 41.25
N PHE A 311 7.27 -4.52 40.47
CA PHE A 311 7.95 -5.81 40.27
C PHE A 311 8.68 -6.29 41.53
N LEU A 312 9.29 -5.38 42.31
CA LEU A 312 9.92 -5.73 43.59
C LEU A 312 8.91 -6.26 44.62
N GLU A 313 7.73 -5.64 44.70
CA GLU A 313 6.66 -6.05 45.61
C GLU A 313 6.13 -7.46 45.31
N ARG A 314 6.03 -7.81 44.02
CA ARG A 314 5.60 -9.14 43.56
C ARG A 314 6.66 -10.21 43.70
N GLY A 315 7.93 -9.80 43.79
CA GLY A 315 9.07 -10.66 44.02
C GLY A 315 9.81 -11.02 42.73
N ILE A 316 11.13 -10.85 42.78
CA ILE A 316 12.07 -11.24 41.72
C ILE A 316 12.95 -12.35 42.29
N LEU A 317 13.02 -13.50 41.61
CA LEU A 317 13.76 -14.67 42.09
C LEU A 317 15.27 -14.44 42.00
N ASN A 318 15.72 -13.85 40.89
CA ASN A 318 17.11 -13.48 40.66
C ASN A 318 17.55 -12.37 41.61
N GLN A 319 18.37 -12.74 42.60
CA GLN A 319 18.82 -11.83 43.65
C GLN A 319 19.73 -10.71 43.12
N GLU A 320 20.55 -10.98 42.11
CA GLU A 320 21.42 -9.96 41.50
C GLU A 320 20.58 -8.88 40.81
N LEU A 321 19.66 -9.28 39.94
CA LEU A 321 18.73 -8.35 39.27
C LEU A 321 17.90 -7.55 40.28
N ARG A 322 17.45 -8.19 41.36
CA ARG A 322 16.74 -7.51 42.45
C ARG A 322 17.59 -6.42 43.09
N GLN A 323 18.87 -6.67 43.37
CA GLN A 323 19.77 -5.67 43.95
C GLN A 323 20.05 -4.53 42.97
N ASP A 324 20.26 -4.83 41.68
CA ASP A 324 20.47 -3.82 40.65
C ASP A 324 19.29 -2.84 40.57
N ILE A 325 18.06 -3.37 40.64
CA ILE A 325 16.84 -2.56 40.64
C ILE A 325 16.73 -1.68 41.88
N ILE A 326 16.98 -2.24 43.07
CA ILE A 326 16.96 -1.48 44.34
C ILE A 326 17.97 -0.32 44.28
N HIS A 327 19.16 -0.59 43.74
CA HIS A 327 20.21 0.41 43.61
C HIS A 327 19.82 1.55 42.66
N LEU A 328 19.22 1.23 41.51
CA LEU A 328 18.74 2.23 40.54
C LEU A 328 17.61 3.10 41.10
N ILE A 329 16.64 2.52 41.78
CA ILE A 329 15.57 3.29 42.45
C ILE A 329 16.17 4.21 43.53
N GLY A 330 17.16 3.73 44.27
CA GLY A 330 17.85 4.50 45.31
C GLY A 330 18.56 5.76 44.79
N TYR A 331 19.16 5.70 43.59
CA TYR A 331 19.81 6.84 42.95
C TYR A 331 18.83 7.88 42.39
N GLY A 332 17.63 7.48 41.97
CA GLY A 332 16.62 8.40 41.42
C GLY A 332 15.91 9.28 42.46
N LYS A 333 16.12 9.02 43.76
CA LYS A 333 15.48 9.73 44.89
C LYS A 333 16.38 10.80 45.55
N THR A 334 17.60 11.02 45.04
CA THR A 334 18.53 12.10 45.44
C THR A 334 18.62 13.15 44.37
#